data_AF-A0A173V838-F1
#
_entry.id   AF-A0A173V838-F1
#
_cell.length_a   1.000
_cell.length_b   1.000
_cell.length_c   1.000
_cell.angle_alpha   90.00
_cell.angle_beta   90.00
_cell.angle_gamma   90.00
#
_symmetry.space_group_name_H-M   'P 1'
#
loop_
_entity.id
_entity.type
_entity.pdbx_description
1 polymer ?
#
loop_
_entity_poly.entity_id
_entity_poly.type
_entity_poly.pdbx_seq_one_letter_code
_entity_poly.pdbx_strand_id
1 'polypeptide(L)'
;MKTLVLPSVTDLSHEFLFITKDELKYRRLYNKYKTKKGFLNSLVRVNDNYKQRSEKPDVHILEIELEWKNSRTWGYCPVASMRWLDKDGWHYENNFSTASGCGYDKASTVVAECCNAVLSGMLWRKKRTKKQIPYGVSIYNTFYPHFNGGVGMSCYYRIAEFLGGKLEQIANAQMYDKYVFTFKNVRNNM
;
A
#
# COMPACT_ATOMS: atom_id res chain seq x y z
N MET A 1 29.65 -28.22 -1.11
CA MET A 1 28.33 -27.57 -1.35
C MET A 1 28.24 -27.19 -2.82
N LYS A 2 27.17 -27.56 -3.55
CA LYS A 2 26.97 -27.04 -4.92
C LYS A 2 26.64 -25.56 -4.84
N THR A 3 27.52 -24.70 -5.35
CA THR A 3 27.27 -23.27 -5.46
C THR A 3 26.02 -23.05 -6.31
N LEU A 4 25.01 -22.39 -5.75
CA LEU A 4 23.78 -22.08 -6.47
C LEU A 4 24.09 -21.06 -7.59
N VAL A 5 24.04 -21.50 -8.84
CA VAL A 5 24.24 -20.61 -10.00
C VAL A 5 22.92 -19.90 -10.33
N LEU A 6 22.85 -18.59 -10.05
CA LEU A 6 21.70 -17.74 -10.36
C LEU A 6 21.89 -17.01 -11.70
N PRO A 7 20.82 -16.81 -12.50
CA PRO A 7 20.89 -16.05 -13.76
C PRO A 7 21.47 -14.65 -13.57
N SER A 8 22.04 -14.07 -14.62
CA SER A 8 22.65 -12.74 -14.55
C SER A 8 21.59 -11.66 -14.30
N VAL A 9 21.97 -10.50 -13.78
CA VAL A 9 21.04 -9.37 -13.60
C VAL A 9 20.45 -8.93 -14.93
N THR A 10 21.25 -9.00 -16.00
CA THR A 10 20.84 -8.62 -17.35
C THR A 10 19.70 -9.53 -17.82
N ASP A 11 19.88 -10.85 -17.75
CA ASP A 11 18.84 -11.82 -18.14
C ASP A 11 17.55 -11.62 -17.34
N LEU A 12 17.69 -11.48 -16.02
CA LEU A 12 16.54 -11.25 -15.14
C LEU A 12 15.83 -9.93 -15.43
N SER A 13 16.56 -8.89 -15.87
CA SER A 13 15.95 -7.60 -16.21
C SER A 13 15.15 -7.62 -17.51
N HIS A 14 15.43 -8.58 -18.40
CA HIS A 14 14.62 -8.81 -19.60
C HIS A 14 13.36 -9.62 -19.30
N GLU A 15 13.42 -10.54 -18.33
CA GLU A 15 12.29 -11.38 -17.92
C GLU A 15 11.33 -10.65 -16.95
N PHE A 16 11.88 -9.91 -15.98
CA PHE A 16 11.13 -9.25 -14.90
C PHE A 16 11.11 -7.73 -15.07
N LEU A 17 10.35 -7.26 -16.07
CA LEU A 17 10.31 -5.88 -16.53
C LEU A 17 9.93 -4.84 -15.46
N PHE A 18 9.17 -5.24 -14.43
CA PHE A 18 8.72 -4.33 -13.38
C PHE A 18 9.70 -4.21 -12.19
N ILE A 19 10.74 -5.04 -12.17
CA ILE A 19 11.76 -5.05 -11.12
C ILE A 19 12.98 -4.26 -11.60
N THR A 20 13.47 -3.34 -10.76
CA THR A 20 14.66 -2.55 -11.12
C THR A 20 15.94 -3.39 -11.08
N LYS A 21 16.94 -3.02 -11.88
CA LYS A 21 18.25 -3.70 -11.85
C LYS A 21 18.90 -3.68 -10.46
N ASP A 22 18.73 -2.61 -9.70
CA ASP A 22 19.31 -2.51 -8.35
C ASP A 22 18.59 -3.40 -7.35
N GLU A 23 17.26 -3.53 -7.46
CA GLU A 23 16.52 -4.51 -6.68
C GLU A 23 16.90 -5.95 -7.04
N LEU A 24 17.08 -6.26 -8.33
CA LEU A 24 17.56 -7.57 -8.77
C LEU A 24 18.95 -7.88 -8.21
N LYS A 25 19.88 -6.92 -8.21
CA LYS A 25 21.18 -7.05 -7.54
C LYS A 25 21.03 -7.34 -6.05
N TYR A 26 20.22 -6.55 -5.35
CA TYR A 26 19.96 -6.72 -3.92
C TYR A 26 19.38 -8.11 -3.61
N ARG A 27 18.33 -8.53 -4.33
CA ARG A 27 17.68 -9.83 -4.12
C ARG A 27 18.59 -11.02 -4.42
N ARG A 28 19.50 -10.89 -5.40
CA ARG A 28 20.54 -11.91 -5.66
C ARG A 28 21.55 -11.99 -4.52
N LEU A 29 22.03 -10.84 -4.04
CA LEU A 29 23.02 -10.76 -2.97
C LEU A 29 22.49 -11.32 -1.64
N TYR A 30 21.25 -10.98 -1.30
CA TYR A 30 20.58 -11.40 -0.06
C TYR A 30 19.60 -12.57 -0.27
N ASN A 31 19.85 -13.41 -1.28
CA ASN A 31 19.00 -14.55 -1.59
C ASN A 31 19.01 -15.60 -0.45
N LYS A 32 17.83 -15.95 0.07
CA LYS A 32 17.65 -17.00 1.09
C LYS A 32 17.22 -18.35 0.50
N TYR A 33 16.87 -18.41 -0.79
CA TYR A 33 16.36 -19.63 -1.42
C TYR A 33 17.49 -20.61 -1.74
N LYS A 34 17.29 -21.87 -1.36
CA LYS A 34 18.24 -22.98 -1.61
C LYS A 34 18.27 -23.44 -3.08
N THR A 35 17.24 -23.09 -3.86
CA THR A 35 17.08 -23.55 -5.25
C THR A 35 16.86 -22.38 -6.21
N LYS A 36 17.33 -22.54 -7.46
CA LYS A 36 17.11 -21.56 -8.54
C LYS A 36 15.63 -21.33 -8.78
N LYS A 37 14.84 -22.41 -8.81
CA LYS A 37 13.38 -22.35 -8.97
C LYS A 37 12.71 -21.54 -7.86
N GLY A 38 13.12 -21.73 -6.59
CA GLY A 38 12.59 -20.97 -5.47
C GLY A 38 12.87 -19.47 -5.60
N PHE A 39 14.08 -19.11 -6.01
CA PHE A 39 14.47 -17.72 -6.28
C PHE A 39 13.64 -17.11 -7.42
N LEU A 40 13.54 -17.79 -8.57
CA LEU A 40 12.76 -17.31 -9.72
C LEU A 40 11.27 -17.14 -9.38
N ASN A 41 10.67 -18.12 -8.69
CA ASN A 41 9.28 -18.01 -8.24
C ASN A 41 9.07 -16.81 -7.31
N SER A 42 10.07 -16.42 -6.54
CA SER A 42 10.00 -15.21 -5.71
C SER A 42 10.01 -13.92 -6.55
N LEU A 43 10.78 -13.90 -7.64
CA LEU A 43 10.80 -12.77 -8.58
C LEU A 43 9.50 -12.67 -9.36
N VAL A 44 8.92 -13.81 -9.79
CA VAL A 44 7.59 -13.85 -10.41
C VAL A 44 6.56 -13.17 -9.51
N ARG A 45 6.45 -13.59 -8.24
CA ARG A 45 5.50 -12.97 -7.28
C ARG A 45 5.70 -11.46 -7.12
N VAL A 46 6.95 -11.01 -7.07
CA VAL A 46 7.28 -9.58 -6.91
C VAL A 46 6.93 -8.81 -8.17
N ASN A 47 7.29 -9.34 -9.34
CA ASN A 47 7.01 -8.72 -10.63
C ASN A 47 5.51 -8.62 -10.88
N ASP A 48 4.75 -9.67 -10.57
CA ASP A 48 3.28 -9.69 -10.70
C ASP A 48 2.64 -8.66 -9.77
N ASN A 49 3.13 -8.54 -8.53
CA ASN A 49 2.62 -7.52 -7.61
C ASN A 49 2.90 -6.09 -8.12
N TYR A 50 4.09 -5.84 -8.66
CA TYR A 50 4.43 -4.55 -9.25
C TYR A 50 3.64 -4.25 -10.53
N LYS A 51 3.41 -5.26 -11.36
CA LYS A 51 2.55 -5.17 -12.53
C LYS A 51 1.13 -4.76 -12.11
N GLN A 52 0.52 -5.49 -11.17
CA GLN A 52 -0.80 -5.18 -10.63
C GLN A 52 -0.89 -3.73 -10.10
N ARG A 53 0.10 -3.27 -9.34
CA ARG A 53 0.14 -1.88 -8.86
C ARG A 53 0.28 -0.86 -9.98
N SER A 54 1.08 -1.16 -10.99
CA SER A 54 1.25 -0.25 -12.13
C SER A 54 -0.02 -0.10 -12.97
N GLU A 55 -0.83 -1.15 -13.03
CA GLU A 55 -2.07 -1.23 -13.80
C GLU A 55 -3.30 -0.73 -13.01
N LYS A 56 -3.20 -0.61 -11.67
CA LYS A 56 -4.28 -0.11 -10.82
C LYS A 56 -4.74 1.29 -11.25
N PRO A 57 -6.06 1.49 -11.44
CA PRO A 57 -6.61 2.78 -11.81
C PRO A 57 -6.35 3.84 -10.72
N ASP A 58 -6.38 5.10 -11.12
CA ASP A 58 -6.37 6.21 -10.18
C ASP A 58 -7.75 6.29 -9.52
N VAL A 59 -7.75 6.39 -8.19
CA VAL A 59 -8.97 6.51 -7.39
C VAL A 59 -9.38 7.98 -7.32
N HIS A 60 -10.66 8.28 -7.53
CA HIS A 60 -11.24 9.61 -7.41
C HIS A 60 -11.73 9.87 -5.98
N ILE A 61 -12.45 8.90 -5.40
CA ILE A 61 -12.99 8.97 -4.04
C ILE A 61 -12.69 7.64 -3.35
N LEU A 62 -12.22 7.67 -2.11
CA LEU A 62 -12.17 6.52 -1.23
C LEU A 62 -12.83 6.89 0.09
N GLU A 63 -13.88 6.15 0.44
CA GLU A 63 -14.54 6.25 1.73
C GLU A 63 -14.19 5.03 2.57
N ILE A 64 -13.79 5.28 3.82
CA ILE A 64 -13.46 4.25 4.80
C ILE A 64 -14.34 4.49 6.01
N GLU A 65 -15.10 3.46 6.38
CA GLU A 65 -15.99 3.45 7.52
C GLU A 65 -15.41 2.51 8.57
N LEU A 66 -15.22 3.01 9.79
CA LEU A 66 -14.71 2.24 10.91
C LEU A 66 -15.82 1.98 11.91
N GLU A 67 -16.13 0.73 12.16
CA GLU A 67 -16.95 0.31 13.29
C GLU A 67 -16.05 -0.17 14.41
N TRP A 68 -16.16 0.44 15.59
CA TRP A 68 -15.41 0.01 16.76
C TRP A 68 -16.15 -1.12 17.47
N LYS A 69 -15.47 -2.23 17.71
CA LYS A 69 -16.01 -3.39 18.43
C LYS A 69 -15.26 -3.55 19.75
N ASN A 70 -15.99 -3.74 20.83
CA ASN A 70 -15.38 -3.92 22.14
C ASN A 70 -14.81 -5.34 22.30
N SER A 71 -13.52 -5.44 22.62
CA SER A 71 -12.83 -6.67 22.97
C SER A 71 -12.49 -6.67 24.45
N ARG A 72 -12.76 -7.79 25.16
CA ARG A 72 -12.40 -7.94 26.58
C ARG A 72 -10.89 -7.82 26.82
N THR A 73 -10.07 -8.28 25.88
CA THR A 73 -8.61 -8.30 26.01
C THR A 73 -7.98 -7.00 25.51
N TRP A 74 -8.53 -6.43 24.43
CA TRP A 74 -7.85 -5.37 23.68
C TRP A 74 -8.60 -4.03 23.68
N GLY A 75 -9.72 -3.93 24.40
CA GLY A 75 -10.61 -2.77 24.35
C GLY A 75 -11.21 -2.58 22.96
N TYR A 76 -11.48 -1.34 22.58
CA TYR A 76 -12.06 -1.02 21.28
C TYR A 76 -11.12 -1.36 20.11
N CYS A 77 -11.62 -2.15 19.17
CA CYS A 77 -10.91 -2.64 17.99
C CYS A 77 -11.71 -2.25 16.74
N PRO A 78 -11.12 -1.51 15.79
CA PRO A 78 -11.84 -1.07 14.61
C PRO A 78 -11.96 -2.21 13.59
N VAL A 79 -13.08 -2.20 12.88
CA VAL A 79 -13.36 -2.99 11.69
C VAL A 79 -13.64 -2.00 10.56
N ALA A 80 -12.83 -2.06 9.50
CA ALA A 80 -12.97 -1.15 8.37
C ALA A 80 -13.76 -1.79 7.23
N SER A 81 -14.71 -1.04 6.72
CA SER A 81 -15.33 -1.26 5.41
C SER A 81 -14.95 -0.10 4.49
N MET A 82 -14.88 -0.34 3.19
CA MET A 82 -14.49 0.71 2.24
C MET A 82 -15.32 0.65 0.96
N ARG A 83 -15.54 1.83 0.37
CA ARG A 83 -15.98 1.97 -1.01
C ARG A 83 -15.10 2.97 -1.73
N TRP A 84 -14.85 2.75 -3.01
CA TRP A 84 -14.08 3.69 -3.81
C TRP A 84 -14.66 3.85 -5.20
N LEU A 85 -14.43 5.01 -5.77
CA LEU A 85 -14.79 5.37 -7.13
C LEU A 85 -13.50 5.51 -7.93
N ASP A 86 -13.38 4.74 -9.01
CA ASP A 86 -12.34 4.90 -10.02
C ASP A 86 -12.99 5.00 -11.41
N LYS A 87 -12.18 4.91 -12.48
CA LYS A 87 -12.67 5.00 -13.85
C LYS A 87 -13.66 3.90 -14.24
N ASP A 88 -13.64 2.77 -13.53
CA ASP A 88 -14.48 1.61 -13.81
C ASP A 88 -15.78 1.64 -12.98
N GLY A 89 -15.97 2.65 -12.13
CA GLY A 89 -17.18 2.89 -11.36
C GLY A 89 -16.97 2.74 -9.85
N TRP A 90 -18.08 2.51 -9.13
CA TRP A 90 -18.06 2.30 -7.68
C TRP A 90 -17.78 0.84 -7.34
N HIS A 91 -16.92 0.65 -6.34
CA HIS A 91 -16.55 -0.65 -5.76
C HIS A 91 -16.79 -0.63 -4.25
N TYR A 92 -16.94 -1.80 -3.64
CA TYR A 92 -17.26 -1.93 -2.21
C TYR A 92 -16.70 -3.20 -1.61
N GLU A 93 -16.15 -3.09 -0.39
CA GLU A 93 -15.71 -4.21 0.43
C GLU A 93 -16.12 -4.01 1.89
N ASN A 94 -16.74 -5.04 2.46
CA ASN A 94 -17.21 -5.07 3.85
C ASN A 94 -16.25 -5.80 4.78
N ASN A 95 -16.03 -5.24 5.97
CA ASN A 95 -15.14 -5.80 6.99
C ASN A 95 -13.76 -6.19 6.42
N PHE A 96 -13.23 -5.37 5.52
CA PHE A 96 -12.00 -5.61 4.79
C PHE A 96 -10.79 -5.78 5.70
N SER A 97 -10.65 -4.92 6.71
CA SER A 97 -9.53 -4.98 7.65
C SER A 97 -9.97 -4.80 9.09
N THR A 98 -9.18 -5.35 10.01
CA THR A 98 -9.41 -5.24 11.46
C THR A 98 -8.06 -5.04 12.16
N ALA A 99 -8.08 -4.37 13.31
CA ALA A 99 -6.89 -4.19 14.14
C ALA A 99 -7.18 -4.48 15.62
N SER A 100 -6.32 -5.26 16.26
CA SER A 100 -6.43 -5.65 17.68
C SER A 100 -5.07 -5.55 18.39
N GLY A 101 -5.03 -5.63 19.72
CA GLY A 101 -3.81 -5.42 20.51
C GLY A 101 -3.75 -4.04 21.17
N CYS A 102 -2.56 -3.60 21.57
CA CYS A 102 -2.32 -2.32 22.23
C CYS A 102 -0.94 -1.74 21.84
N GLY A 103 -0.69 -0.47 22.18
CA GLY A 103 0.60 0.20 21.97
C GLY A 103 0.79 0.86 20.60
N TYR A 104 -0.27 0.94 19.79
CA TYR A 104 -0.25 1.57 18.47
C TYR A 104 -1.63 2.15 18.13
N ASP A 105 -1.69 3.03 17.12
CA ASP A 105 -2.96 3.58 16.66
C ASP A 105 -3.70 2.61 15.72
N LYS A 106 -4.72 1.92 16.24
CA LYS A 106 -5.49 0.92 15.50
C LYS A 106 -6.24 1.50 14.31
N ALA A 107 -6.69 2.76 14.39
CA ALA A 107 -7.43 3.41 13.31
C ALA A 107 -6.53 3.58 12.09
N SER A 108 -5.34 4.17 12.26
CA SER A 108 -4.39 4.27 11.16
C SER A 108 -3.94 2.91 10.62
N THR A 109 -3.93 1.85 11.41
CA THR A 109 -3.64 0.49 10.89
C THR A 109 -4.69 0.02 9.89
N VAL A 110 -5.97 0.06 10.23
CA VAL A 110 -7.02 -0.39 9.32
C VAL A 110 -7.15 0.52 8.10
N VAL A 111 -6.94 1.84 8.27
CA VAL A 111 -6.89 2.81 7.17
C VAL A 111 -5.68 2.55 6.25
N ALA A 112 -4.51 2.20 6.80
CA ALA A 112 -3.33 1.82 6.01
C ALA A 112 -3.61 0.63 5.11
N GLU A 113 -4.25 -0.41 5.63
CA GLU A 113 -4.62 -1.61 4.88
C GLU A 113 -5.54 -1.24 3.70
N CYS A 114 -6.59 -0.47 3.95
CA CYS A 114 -7.49 0.03 2.89
C CYS A 114 -6.72 0.85 1.83
N CYS A 115 -5.89 1.81 2.25
CA CYS A 115 -5.07 2.61 1.32
C CYS A 115 -4.08 1.75 0.54
N ASN A 116 -3.45 0.75 1.15
CA ASN A 116 -2.53 -0.16 0.46
C ASN A 116 -3.27 -1.02 -0.57
N ALA A 117 -4.51 -1.41 -0.30
CA ALA A 117 -5.34 -2.17 -1.23
C ALA A 117 -5.68 -1.35 -2.48
N VAL A 118 -6.13 -0.10 -2.32
CA VAL A 118 -6.73 0.66 -3.45
C VAL A 118 -5.85 1.80 -3.98
N LEU A 119 -5.07 2.48 -3.12
CA LEU A 119 -4.24 3.63 -3.50
C LEU A 119 -2.78 3.25 -3.83
N SER A 120 -2.42 1.98 -3.74
CA SER A 120 -1.07 1.49 -4.01
C SER A 120 -0.54 1.82 -5.39
N GLY A 121 -1.40 1.87 -6.41
CA GLY A 121 -1.01 2.29 -7.76
C GLY A 121 -0.66 3.77 -7.85
N MET A 122 -1.44 4.63 -7.17
CA MET A 122 -1.15 6.07 -7.09
C MET A 122 0.18 6.32 -6.38
N LEU A 123 0.43 5.59 -5.28
CA LEU A 123 1.70 5.65 -4.57
C LEU A 123 2.88 5.14 -5.43
N TRP A 124 2.67 4.05 -6.17
CA TRP A 124 3.68 3.50 -7.07
C TRP A 124 4.14 4.50 -8.14
N ARG A 125 3.21 5.27 -8.70
CA ARG A 125 3.53 6.35 -9.66
C ARG A 125 4.38 7.47 -9.04
N LYS A 126 4.36 7.63 -7.72
CA LYS A 126 5.18 8.58 -6.97
C LYS A 126 6.53 8.01 -6.50
N LYS A 127 6.86 6.74 -6.79
CA LYS A 127 8.07 6.09 -6.25
C LYS A 127 9.41 6.77 -6.61
N ARG A 128 9.43 7.58 -7.67
CA ARG A 128 10.60 8.37 -8.11
C ARG A 128 10.47 9.86 -7.82
N THR A 129 9.52 10.25 -6.97
CA THR A 129 9.31 11.66 -6.64
C THR A 129 10.55 12.26 -5.96
N LYS A 130 10.81 13.54 -6.25
CA LYS A 130 11.78 14.37 -5.53
C LYS A 130 11.14 15.18 -4.40
N LYS A 131 9.81 15.12 -4.27
CA LYS A 131 9.08 15.84 -3.21
C LYS A 131 9.36 15.22 -1.85
N GLN A 132 9.29 16.04 -0.81
CA GLN A 132 9.32 15.55 0.57
C GLN A 132 8.19 14.53 0.79
N ILE A 133 8.56 13.40 1.38
CA ILE A 133 7.65 12.29 1.62
C ILE A 133 7.00 12.51 3.00
N PRO A 134 5.66 12.43 3.09
CA PRO A 134 4.98 12.56 4.38
C PRO A 134 5.32 11.39 5.30
N TYR A 135 5.28 11.66 6.61
CA TYR A 135 5.31 10.61 7.62
C TYR A 135 4.16 9.61 7.36
N GLY A 136 4.39 8.32 7.66
CA GLY A 136 3.45 7.24 7.34
C GLY A 136 3.52 6.70 5.91
N VAL A 137 4.48 7.15 5.08
CA VAL A 137 4.75 6.59 3.75
C VAL A 137 6.19 6.08 3.66
N SER A 138 6.34 4.84 3.23
CA SER A 138 7.63 4.20 2.99
C SER A 138 7.90 4.16 1.48
N ILE A 139 8.91 4.90 0.98
CA ILE A 139 9.33 4.87 -0.45
C ILE A 139 10.84 4.70 -0.60
N TYR A 140 11.67 5.52 0.07
CA TYR A 140 13.11 5.57 -0.25
C TYR A 140 13.93 4.36 0.21
N ASN A 141 13.56 3.75 1.33
CA ASN A 141 14.30 2.62 1.91
C ASN A 141 13.63 1.27 1.61
N THR A 142 12.77 1.23 0.60
CA THR A 142 12.04 0.03 0.23
C THR A 142 11.89 -0.04 -1.28
N PHE A 143 12.02 -1.24 -1.84
CA PHE A 143 11.60 -1.48 -3.22
C PHE A 143 10.08 -1.49 -3.38
N TYR A 144 9.36 -1.53 -2.25
CA TYR A 144 7.92 -1.71 -2.19
C TYR A 144 7.25 -0.54 -1.46
N PRO A 145 6.84 0.52 -2.19
CA PRO A 145 6.12 1.63 -1.60
C PRO A 145 4.82 1.22 -0.91
N HIS A 146 4.62 1.66 0.33
CA HIS A 146 3.41 1.36 1.09
C HIS A 146 3.08 2.45 2.12
N PHE A 147 1.83 2.46 2.57
CA PHE A 147 1.34 3.27 3.69
C PHE A 147 1.55 2.48 4.99
N ASN A 148 2.02 3.17 6.04
CA ASN A 148 2.29 2.56 7.34
C ASN A 148 1.10 2.74 8.28
N GLY A 149 0.68 1.63 8.90
CA GLY A 149 -0.30 1.62 9.98
C GLY A 149 0.31 1.85 11.36
N GLY A 150 -0.53 2.14 12.35
CA GLY A 150 -0.14 2.18 13.77
C GLY A 150 0.62 3.44 14.21
N VAL A 151 0.71 4.43 13.33
CA VAL A 151 1.53 5.64 13.49
C VAL A 151 0.73 6.92 13.76
N GLY A 152 -0.60 6.82 13.75
CA GLY A 152 -1.51 7.93 14.02
C GLY A 152 -2.23 8.42 12.76
N MET A 153 -3.55 8.62 12.85
CA MET A 153 -4.37 9.14 11.75
C MET A 153 -3.98 10.53 11.24
N SER A 154 -3.34 11.35 12.06
CA SER A 154 -2.95 12.73 11.68
C SER A 154 -2.00 12.78 10.48
N CYS A 155 -1.20 11.74 10.24
CA CYS A 155 -0.30 11.72 9.09
C CYS A 155 -1.06 11.56 7.75
N TYR A 156 -2.23 10.93 7.77
CA TYR A 156 -3.00 10.61 6.57
C TYR A 156 -3.55 11.83 5.84
N TYR A 157 -3.72 12.96 6.54
CA TYR A 157 -4.05 14.24 5.89
C TYR A 157 -2.95 14.67 4.91
N ARG A 158 -1.68 14.65 5.35
CA ARG A 158 -0.53 14.98 4.48
C ARG A 158 -0.29 13.91 3.41
N ILE A 159 -0.62 12.65 3.69
CA ILE A 159 -0.57 11.57 2.70
C ILE A 159 -1.57 11.83 1.56
N ALA A 160 -2.80 12.22 1.89
CA ALA A 160 -3.80 12.55 0.88
C ALA A 160 -3.35 13.72 -0.01
N GLU A 161 -2.81 14.79 0.60
CA GLU A 161 -2.22 15.93 -0.12
C GLU A 161 -1.07 15.52 -1.04
N PHE A 162 -0.17 14.66 -0.55
CA PHE A 162 0.96 14.15 -1.32
C PHE A 162 0.51 13.36 -2.57
N LEU A 163 -0.58 12.61 -2.44
CA LEU A 163 -1.22 11.90 -3.55
C LEU A 163 -2.01 12.83 -4.50
N GLY A 164 -2.21 14.10 -4.13
CA GLY A 164 -2.91 15.10 -4.95
C GLY A 164 -4.38 15.30 -4.58
N GLY A 165 -4.76 14.92 -3.36
CA GLY A 165 -6.12 15.02 -2.85
C GLY A 165 -6.21 15.68 -1.48
N LYS A 166 -7.27 15.37 -0.76
CA LYS A 166 -7.50 15.73 0.64
C LYS A 166 -8.16 14.57 1.38
N LEU A 167 -8.02 14.58 2.69
CA LEU A 167 -8.71 13.68 3.61
C LEU A 167 -9.63 14.49 4.51
N GLU A 168 -10.86 14.03 4.70
CA GLU A 168 -11.83 14.62 5.62
C GLU A 168 -12.39 13.52 6.52
N GLN A 169 -12.53 13.80 7.82
CA GLN A 169 -13.31 12.97 8.74
C GLN A 169 -14.72 13.54 8.75
N ILE A 170 -15.65 12.84 8.09
CA ILE A 170 -17.02 13.34 7.90
C ILE A 170 -17.98 12.85 8.99
N ALA A 171 -17.58 11.82 9.75
CA ALA A 171 -18.29 11.38 10.94
C ALA A 171 -17.28 10.97 12.03
N ASN A 172 -17.58 11.39 13.25
CA ASN A 172 -16.90 10.96 14.48
C ASN A 172 -17.98 10.75 15.55
N ALA A 173 -18.26 9.49 15.85
CA ALA A 173 -19.20 9.06 16.86
C ALA A 173 -18.52 8.05 17.79
N GLN A 174 -19.15 7.73 18.93
CA GLN A 174 -18.53 6.91 19.97
C GLN A 174 -17.99 5.56 19.47
N MET A 175 -18.68 4.93 18.53
CA MET A 175 -18.35 3.60 18.00
C MET A 175 -18.21 3.60 16.48
N TYR A 176 -18.10 4.77 15.87
CA TYR A 176 -18.08 4.90 14.42
C TYR A 176 -17.25 6.10 13.95
N ASP A 177 -16.39 5.89 12.97
CA ASP A 177 -15.72 6.96 12.25
C ASP A 177 -15.92 6.79 10.75
N LYS A 178 -15.95 7.90 10.02
CA LYS A 178 -15.94 7.88 8.56
C LYS A 178 -14.93 8.87 8.01
N TYR A 179 -14.05 8.35 7.16
CA TYR A 179 -12.99 9.09 6.49
C TYR A 179 -13.23 9.09 4.98
N VAL A 180 -13.06 10.24 4.33
CA VAL A 180 -13.21 10.39 2.89
C VAL A 180 -11.95 11.02 2.31
N PHE A 181 -11.28 10.25 1.46
CA PHE A 181 -10.24 10.74 0.58
C PHE A 181 -10.89 11.21 -0.72
N THR A 182 -10.59 12.45 -1.12
CA THR A 182 -11.00 13.00 -2.42
C THR A 182 -9.76 13.40 -3.20
N PHE A 183 -9.59 12.82 -4.38
CA PHE A 183 -8.47 13.14 -5.27
C PHE A 183 -8.99 13.92 -6.48
N LYS A 184 -8.31 15.03 -6.81
CA LYS A 184 -8.57 15.74 -8.05
C LYS A 184 -8.19 14.81 -9.20
N ASN A 185 -9.02 14.67 -10.23
CA ASN A 185 -8.77 13.83 -11.40
C ASN A 185 -7.29 13.88 -11.79
N VAL A 186 -6.53 12.84 -11.42
CA VAL A 186 -5.12 12.72 -11.75
C VAL A 186 -5.04 12.17 -13.17
N ARG A 187 -5.55 12.96 -14.13
CA ARG A 187 -5.30 12.89 -15.57
C ARG A 187 -6.13 13.96 -16.29
N ASN A 188 -5.56 15.15 -16.31
CA ASN A 188 -5.46 15.98 -17.50
C ASN A 188 -4.07 16.60 -17.43
N ASN A 189 -3.05 15.83 -17.78
CA ASN A 189 -1.72 16.34 -18.13
C ASN A 189 -0.95 15.24 -18.85
N MET A 190 -1.02 15.33 -20.19
CA MET A 190 -0.18 14.75 -21.24
C MET A 190 -0.10 13.23 -21.32
#